data_AF-A0A670J0E4-F1
#
_entry.id   AF-A0A670J0E4-F1
#
_cell.length_a   1.000
_cell.length_b   1.000
_cell.length_c   1.000
_cell.angle_alpha   90.00
_cell.angle_beta   90.00
_cell.angle_gamma   90.00
#
_symmetry.space_group_name_H-M   'P 1'
#
loop_
_entity.id
_entity.type
_entity.pdbx_description
1 polymer ?
#
loop_
_entity_poly.entity_id
_entity_poly.type
_entity_poly.pdbx_seq_one_letter_code
_entity_poly.pdbx_strand_id
1 'polypeptide(L)'
;DMRDSLFCNTQVKTMENIVTNAEKYFGKFCILMAAYTRKTAKLRDKSDLLVKQLIDYGNTENPELRTTVKNFAEELAKVQDYRQAEVERLEVKVIAPLKMYGVLIKQTRAEIKKFNKARNNEIKQLEKLEKIRQKSPSDRQMIPLLPLTSIYSLCRNCLLDHWTHHWSHPLNQLEPVFACRKKSACSQRV
;
A
#
# COMPACT_ATOMS: atom_id res chain seq x y z
N ASP A 1 -11.38 35.61 -3.34
CA ASP A 1 -12.05 35.92 -4.61
C ASP A 1 -12.96 34.73 -5.02
N MET A 2 -13.95 34.87 -5.90
CA MET A 2 -14.87 33.75 -6.24
C MET A 2 -14.16 32.64 -7.04
N ARG A 3 -13.15 33.03 -7.84
CA ARG A 3 -12.22 32.12 -8.53
C ARG A 3 -11.44 31.22 -7.55
N ASP A 4 -11.20 31.73 -6.35
CA ASP A 4 -10.40 31.04 -5.34
C ASP A 4 -11.13 29.86 -4.69
N SER A 5 -12.42 30.05 -4.44
CA SER A 5 -13.30 28.98 -3.96
C SER A 5 -13.47 27.86 -5.00
N LEU A 6 -13.59 28.22 -6.29
CA LEU A 6 -13.73 27.25 -7.38
C LEU A 6 -12.47 26.39 -7.56
N PHE A 7 -11.28 26.99 -7.48
CA PHE A 7 -10.01 26.27 -7.59
C PHE A 7 -9.81 25.25 -6.44
N CYS A 8 -10.12 25.62 -5.20
CA CYS A 8 -10.08 24.70 -4.06
C CYS A 8 -11.09 23.55 -4.21
N ASN A 9 -12.30 23.83 -4.70
CA ASN A 9 -13.32 22.80 -4.93
C ASN A 9 -12.90 21.77 -5.99
N THR A 10 -12.31 22.23 -7.09
CA THR A 10 -11.79 21.33 -8.13
C THR A 10 -10.65 20.47 -7.60
N GLN A 11 -9.72 21.04 -6.82
CA GLN A 11 -8.61 20.29 -6.24
C GLN A 11 -9.06 19.22 -5.24
N VAL A 12 -10.01 19.53 -4.35
CA VAL A 12 -10.52 18.55 -3.39
C VAL A 12 -11.20 17.37 -4.10
N LYS A 13 -12.02 17.64 -5.12
CA LYS A 13 -12.65 16.59 -5.93
C LYS A 13 -11.60 15.70 -6.61
N THR A 14 -10.53 16.31 -7.11
CA THR A 14 -9.39 15.55 -7.68
C THR A 14 -8.76 14.64 -6.62
N MET A 15 -8.49 15.13 -5.41
CA MET A 15 -7.93 14.32 -4.33
C MET A 15 -8.86 13.17 -3.91
N GLU A 16 -10.16 13.44 -3.76
CA GLU A 16 -11.18 12.42 -3.44
C GLU A 16 -11.21 11.31 -4.49
N ASN A 17 -11.14 11.68 -5.77
CA ASN A 17 -11.11 10.74 -6.88
C ASN A 17 -9.85 9.88 -6.85
N ILE A 18 -8.68 10.48 -6.59
CA ILE A 18 -7.43 9.70 -6.56
C ILE A 18 -7.42 8.75 -5.36
N VAL A 19 -7.80 9.20 -4.16
CA VAL A 19 -7.89 8.33 -2.97
C VAL A 19 -8.88 7.19 -3.20
N THR A 20 -10.01 7.47 -3.85
CA THR A 20 -11.01 6.44 -4.19
C THR A 20 -10.48 5.42 -5.19
N ASN A 21 -9.78 5.87 -6.24
CA ASN A 21 -9.15 4.98 -7.19
C ASN A 21 -8.05 4.15 -6.53
N ALA A 22 -7.19 4.77 -5.72
CA ALA A 22 -6.13 4.08 -5.03
C ALA A 22 -6.69 3.01 -4.08
N GLU A 23 -7.72 3.33 -3.29
CA GLU A 23 -8.38 2.35 -2.41
C GLU A 23 -8.91 1.14 -3.20
N LYS A 24 -9.57 1.40 -4.33
CA LYS A 24 -10.11 0.35 -5.20
C LYS A 24 -9.02 -0.56 -5.76
N TYR A 25 -7.94 -0.01 -6.31
CA TYR A 25 -6.91 -0.80 -6.99
C TYR A 25 -5.93 -1.44 -6.02
N PHE A 26 -5.45 -0.72 -5.00
CA PHE A 26 -4.56 -1.31 -3.99
C PHE A 26 -5.26 -2.40 -3.19
N GLY A 27 -6.56 -2.27 -2.90
CA GLY A 27 -7.35 -3.34 -2.31
C GLY A 27 -7.36 -4.61 -3.18
N LYS A 28 -7.60 -4.45 -4.49
CA LYS A 28 -7.55 -5.57 -5.45
C LYS A 28 -6.16 -6.21 -5.54
N PHE A 29 -5.10 -5.40 -5.63
CA PHE A 29 -3.73 -5.89 -5.70
C PHE A 29 -3.34 -6.65 -4.44
N CYS A 30 -3.67 -6.15 -3.25
CA CYS A 30 -3.38 -6.83 -2.00
C CYS A 30 -4.08 -8.21 -1.91
N ILE A 31 -5.35 -8.30 -2.32
CA ILE A 31 -6.10 -9.57 -2.34
C ILE A 31 -5.46 -10.55 -3.32
N LEU A 32 -5.14 -10.09 -4.54
CA LEU A 32 -4.55 -10.92 -5.59
C LEU A 32 -3.16 -11.44 -5.18
N MET A 33 -2.29 -10.56 -4.66
CA MET A 33 -0.95 -10.94 -4.22
C MET A 33 -0.97 -11.89 -3.02
N ALA A 34 -1.89 -11.68 -2.08
CA ALA A 34 -2.06 -12.61 -0.96
C ALA A 34 -2.56 -13.99 -1.44
N ALA A 35 -3.46 -14.03 -2.43
CA ALA A 35 -3.92 -15.29 -3.02
C ALA A 35 -2.79 -15.99 -3.80
N TYR A 36 -1.99 -15.25 -4.56
CA TYR A 36 -0.81 -15.75 -5.25
C TYR A 36 0.19 -16.38 -4.27
N THR A 37 0.57 -15.65 -3.23
CA THR A 37 1.55 -16.11 -2.22
C THR A 37 1.09 -17.38 -1.50
N ARG A 38 -0.21 -17.47 -1.15
CA ARG A 38 -0.80 -18.70 -0.61
C ARG A 38 -0.76 -19.87 -1.61
N LYS A 39 -0.98 -19.63 -2.90
CA LYS A 39 -0.85 -20.68 -3.93
C LYS A 39 0.61 -21.13 -4.08
N THR A 40 1.57 -20.21 -3.97
CA THR A 40 3.00 -20.53 -3.99
C THR A 40 3.38 -21.45 -2.84
N ALA A 41 2.95 -21.11 -1.62
CA ALA A 41 3.13 -21.95 -0.42
C ALA A 41 2.47 -23.32 -0.56
N LYS A 42 1.24 -23.40 -1.08
CA LYS A 42 0.57 -24.69 -1.32
C LYS A 42 1.30 -25.59 -2.30
N LEU A 43 1.97 -25.03 -3.30
CA LEU A 43 2.77 -25.84 -4.22
C LEU A 43 4.03 -26.40 -3.54
N ARG A 44 4.65 -25.62 -2.63
CA ARG A 44 5.73 -26.11 -1.77
C ARG A 44 5.25 -27.29 -0.93
N ASP A 45 4.12 -27.15 -0.23
CA ASP A 45 3.56 -28.21 0.62
C ASP A 45 3.30 -29.52 -0.15
N LYS A 46 2.88 -29.41 -1.43
CA LYS A 46 2.68 -30.57 -2.29
C LYS A 46 4.00 -31.22 -2.71
N SER A 47 5.04 -30.44 -2.94
CA SER A 47 6.36 -30.97 -3.23
C SER A 47 7.01 -31.59 -2.00
N ASP A 48 6.81 -31.04 -0.80
CA ASP A 48 7.31 -31.63 0.45
C ASP A 48 6.68 -33.01 0.70
N LEU A 49 5.37 -33.15 0.38
CA LEU A 49 4.71 -34.46 0.39
C LEU A 49 5.34 -35.44 -0.61
N LEU A 50 5.68 -34.98 -1.81
CA LEU A 50 6.33 -35.82 -2.82
C LEU A 50 7.74 -36.23 -2.36
N VAL A 51 8.52 -35.32 -1.79
CA VAL A 51 9.83 -35.61 -1.20
C VAL A 51 9.70 -36.72 -0.15
N LYS A 52 8.72 -36.61 0.75
CA LYS A 52 8.45 -37.64 1.75
C LYS A 52 8.13 -39.00 1.10
N GLN A 53 7.25 -39.02 0.09
CA GLN A 53 6.88 -40.26 -0.61
C GLN A 53 8.07 -40.90 -1.34
N LEU A 54 8.96 -40.09 -1.93
CA LEU A 54 10.20 -40.58 -2.55
C LEU A 54 11.12 -41.21 -1.51
N ILE A 55 11.27 -40.60 -0.34
CA ILE A 55 12.08 -41.17 0.75
C ILE A 55 11.47 -42.48 1.25
N ASP A 56 10.15 -42.51 1.46
CA ASP A 56 9.43 -43.71 1.89
C ASP A 56 9.57 -44.86 0.89
N TYR A 57 9.41 -44.57 -0.42
CA TYR A 57 9.66 -45.53 -1.49
C TYR A 57 11.14 -45.98 -1.53
N GLY A 58 12.09 -45.06 -1.46
CA GLY A 58 13.51 -45.41 -1.42
C GLY A 58 13.85 -46.37 -0.28
N ASN A 59 13.16 -46.30 0.87
CA ASN A 59 13.38 -47.22 1.98
C ASN A 59 12.91 -48.66 1.71
N THR A 60 12.03 -48.90 0.74
CA THR A 60 11.56 -50.24 0.36
C THR A 60 12.45 -50.92 -0.68
N GLU A 61 13.36 -50.16 -1.29
CA GLU A 61 14.20 -50.61 -2.40
C GLU A 61 15.57 -51.12 -1.95
N ASN A 62 16.29 -51.76 -2.89
CA ASN A 62 17.67 -52.19 -2.66
C ASN A 62 18.61 -51.00 -2.36
N PRO A 63 19.78 -51.23 -1.73
CA PRO A 63 20.65 -50.13 -1.29
C PRO A 63 21.09 -49.15 -2.38
N GLU A 64 21.28 -49.62 -3.61
CA GLU A 64 21.72 -48.80 -4.75
C GLU A 64 20.61 -47.86 -5.23
N LEU A 65 19.41 -48.40 -5.45
CA LEU A 65 18.24 -47.61 -5.83
C LEU A 65 17.79 -46.68 -4.71
N ARG A 66 17.80 -47.16 -3.45
CA ARG A 66 17.50 -46.35 -2.26
C ARG A 66 18.35 -45.08 -2.21
N THR A 67 19.65 -45.21 -2.44
CA THR A 67 20.58 -44.08 -2.41
C THR A 67 20.25 -43.08 -3.52
N THR A 68 20.02 -43.59 -4.74
CA THR A 68 19.67 -42.77 -5.90
C THR A 68 18.37 -41.99 -5.70
N VAL A 69 17.30 -42.66 -5.21
CA VAL A 69 16.00 -42.04 -4.95
C VAL A 69 16.08 -40.99 -3.83
N LYS A 70 16.85 -41.27 -2.76
CA LYS A 70 17.05 -40.30 -1.67
C LYS A 70 17.82 -39.07 -2.13
N ASN A 71 18.86 -39.23 -2.94
CA ASN A 71 19.59 -38.09 -3.51
C ASN A 71 18.68 -37.24 -4.39
N PHE A 72 17.83 -37.87 -5.21
CA PHE A 72 16.83 -37.15 -6.01
C PHE A 72 15.81 -36.38 -5.14
N ALA A 73 15.31 -37.01 -4.08
CA ALA A 73 14.41 -36.37 -3.12
C ALA A 73 15.06 -35.17 -2.41
N GLU A 74 16.34 -35.28 -2.07
CA GLU A 74 17.11 -34.20 -1.46
C GLU A 74 17.29 -33.00 -2.41
N GLU A 75 17.61 -33.24 -3.68
CA GLU A 75 17.68 -32.17 -4.68
C GLU A 75 16.32 -31.49 -4.89
N LEU A 76 15.22 -32.26 -4.88
CA LEU A 76 13.87 -31.69 -4.94
C LEU A 76 13.54 -30.87 -3.67
N ALA A 77 14.00 -31.29 -2.50
CA ALA A 77 13.83 -30.53 -1.25
C ALA A 77 14.55 -29.18 -1.30
N LYS A 78 15.78 -29.13 -1.85
CA LYS A 78 16.51 -27.87 -2.06
C LYS A 78 15.75 -26.90 -2.97
N VAL A 79 15.04 -27.40 -3.98
CA VAL A 79 14.14 -26.58 -4.81
C VAL A 79 13.01 -25.95 -3.97
N GLN A 80 12.48 -26.67 -2.98
CA GLN A 80 11.42 -26.17 -2.11
C GLN A 80 11.92 -25.14 -1.09
N ASP A 81 13.17 -25.22 -0.65
CA ASP A 81 13.78 -24.17 0.18
C ASP A 81 13.80 -22.82 -0.54
N TYR A 82 14.12 -22.79 -1.84
CA TYR A 82 14.01 -21.57 -2.64
C TYR A 82 12.58 -21.06 -2.73
N ARG A 83 11.61 -21.97 -2.83
CA ARG A 83 10.19 -21.63 -2.88
C ARG A 83 9.69 -21.09 -1.54
N GLN A 84 10.21 -21.59 -0.42
CA GLN A 84 9.93 -21.04 0.89
C GLN A 84 10.48 -19.61 1.02
N ALA A 85 11.73 -19.38 0.58
CA ALA A 85 12.31 -18.05 0.55
C ALA A 85 11.50 -17.09 -0.36
N GLU A 86 10.97 -17.57 -1.48
CA GLU A 86 10.07 -16.81 -2.35
C GLU A 86 8.78 -16.40 -1.61
N VAL A 87 8.13 -17.33 -0.90
CA VAL A 87 6.91 -17.05 -0.13
C VAL A 87 7.16 -15.98 0.94
N GLU A 88 8.22 -16.13 1.74
CA GLU A 88 8.59 -15.17 2.77
C GLU A 88 8.90 -13.79 2.17
N ARG A 89 9.62 -13.77 1.04
CA ARG A 89 9.94 -12.54 0.33
C ARG A 89 8.70 -11.86 -0.23
N LEU A 90 7.76 -12.60 -0.80
CA LEU A 90 6.48 -12.05 -1.28
C LEU A 90 5.69 -11.41 -0.14
N GLU A 91 5.63 -12.05 1.04
CA GLU A 91 4.96 -11.47 2.20
C GLU A 91 5.63 -10.17 2.67
N VAL A 92 6.95 -10.20 2.85
CA VAL A 92 7.69 -9.05 3.42
C VAL A 92 7.85 -7.91 2.42
N LYS A 93 8.16 -8.21 1.15
CA LYS A 93 8.55 -7.21 0.16
C LYS A 93 7.40 -6.78 -0.74
N VAL A 94 6.30 -7.53 -0.82
CA VAL A 94 5.17 -7.14 -1.68
C VAL A 94 3.90 -6.92 -0.88
N ILE A 95 3.48 -7.90 -0.09
CA ILE A 95 2.20 -7.82 0.63
C ILE A 95 2.26 -6.80 1.78
N ALA A 96 3.32 -6.79 2.59
CA ALA A 96 3.44 -5.84 3.70
C ALA A 96 3.43 -4.36 3.24
N PRO A 97 4.18 -3.95 2.20
CA PRO A 97 4.06 -2.60 1.63
C PRO A 97 2.65 -2.29 1.11
N LEU A 98 2.01 -3.22 0.39
CA LEU A 98 0.63 -3.03 -0.08
C LEU A 98 -0.38 -2.84 1.07
N LYS A 99 -0.22 -3.58 2.18
CA LYS A 99 -1.04 -3.41 3.39
C LYS A 99 -0.86 -2.03 4.02
N MET A 100 0.37 -1.52 4.04
CA MET A 100 0.68 -0.19 4.57
C MET A 100 0.01 0.93 3.76
N TYR A 101 -0.05 0.82 2.43
CA TYR A 101 -0.84 1.75 1.61
C TYR A 101 -2.33 1.77 2.01
N GLY A 102 -2.89 0.62 2.42
CA GLY A 102 -4.25 0.57 2.95
C GLY A 102 -4.46 1.44 4.20
N VAL A 103 -3.44 1.59 5.06
CA VAL A 103 -3.47 2.48 6.22
C VAL A 103 -3.37 3.95 5.78
N LEU A 104 -2.41 4.25 4.90
CA LEU A 104 -2.19 5.61 4.38
C LEU A 104 -3.43 6.15 3.64
N ILE A 105 -4.07 5.32 2.83
CA ILE A 105 -5.31 5.65 2.11
C ILE A 105 -6.42 6.01 3.10
N LYS A 106 -6.59 5.24 4.17
CA LYS A 106 -7.60 5.51 5.20
C LYS A 106 -7.32 6.82 5.95
N GLN A 107 -6.05 7.08 6.30
CA GLN A 107 -5.62 8.33 6.94
C GLN A 107 -5.89 9.52 6.03
N THR A 108 -5.43 9.45 4.77
CA THR A 108 -5.65 10.51 3.77
C THR A 108 -7.15 10.78 3.57
N ARG A 109 -7.98 9.73 3.51
CA ARG A 109 -9.45 9.85 3.41
C ARG A 109 -10.04 10.57 4.62
N ALA A 110 -9.55 10.30 5.83
CA ALA A 110 -10.00 10.97 7.05
C ALA A 110 -9.60 12.45 7.07
N GLU A 111 -8.38 12.77 6.62
CA GLU A 111 -7.89 14.15 6.49
C GLU A 111 -8.72 14.95 5.49
N ILE A 112 -8.99 14.39 4.30
CA ILE A 112 -9.86 15.03 3.29
C ILE A 112 -11.25 15.30 3.87
N LYS A 113 -11.84 14.35 4.62
CA LYS A 113 -13.14 14.55 5.28
C LYS A 113 -13.09 15.67 6.32
N LYS A 114 -12.03 15.73 7.14
CA LYS A 114 -11.83 16.78 8.14
C LYS A 114 -11.69 18.16 7.48
N PHE A 115 -10.89 18.23 6.42
CA PHE A 115 -10.71 19.44 5.61
C PHE A 115 -12.04 19.92 5.01
N ASN A 116 -12.79 19.03 4.37
CA ASN A 116 -14.10 19.34 3.81
C ASN A 116 -15.09 19.88 4.86
N LYS A 117 -15.09 19.31 6.07
CA LYS A 117 -15.94 19.78 7.17
C LYS A 117 -15.57 21.19 7.60
N ALA A 118 -14.28 21.47 7.77
CA ALA A 118 -13.79 22.81 8.13
C ALA A 118 -14.16 23.85 7.05
N ARG A 119 -13.87 23.52 5.78
CA ARG A 119 -14.21 24.38 4.63
C ARG A 119 -15.73 24.65 4.54
N ASN A 120 -16.56 23.61 4.68
CA ASN A 120 -18.01 23.78 4.61
C ASN A 120 -18.55 24.65 5.76
N ASN A 121 -17.92 24.62 6.93
CA ASN A 121 -18.27 25.51 8.03
C ASN A 121 -17.88 26.96 7.72
N GLU A 122 -16.69 27.19 7.17
CA GLU A 122 -16.26 28.54 6.76
C GLU A 122 -17.14 29.13 5.66
N ILE A 123 -17.52 28.33 4.65
CA ILE A 123 -18.47 28.76 3.61
C ILE A 123 -19.79 29.20 4.23
N LYS A 124 -20.34 28.43 5.18
CA LYS A 124 -21.57 28.80 5.90
C LYS A 124 -21.41 30.08 6.72
N GLN A 125 -20.24 30.34 7.30
CA GLN A 125 -19.98 31.59 8.02
C GLN A 125 -19.92 32.78 7.05
N LEU A 126 -19.26 32.62 5.90
CA LEU A 126 -19.21 33.64 4.85
C LEU A 126 -20.61 33.98 4.32
N GLU A 127 -21.44 32.97 4.04
CA GLU A 127 -22.83 33.18 3.59
C GLU A 127 -23.67 33.93 4.64
N LYS A 128 -23.46 33.67 5.94
CA LYS A 128 -24.13 34.40 7.01
C LYS A 128 -23.68 35.86 7.07
N LEU A 129 -22.37 36.11 6.98
CA LEU A 129 -21.80 37.45 6.97
C LEU A 129 -22.30 38.26 5.76
N GLU A 130 -22.40 37.65 4.59
CA GLU A 130 -22.92 38.28 3.38
C GLU A 130 -24.41 38.65 3.51
N LYS A 131 -25.23 37.78 4.12
CA LYS A 131 -26.64 38.07 4.43
C LYS A 131 -26.81 39.24 5.41
N ILE A 132 -25.94 39.37 6.40
CA ILE A 132 -25.97 40.50 7.36
C ILE A 132 -25.56 41.79 6.63
N ARG A 133 -24.50 41.74 5.82
CA ARG A 133 -24.01 42.88 5.03
C ARG A 133 -25.05 43.42 4.05
N GLN A 134 -25.88 42.56 3.44
CA GLN A 134 -26.97 43.01 2.57
C GLN A 134 -28.11 43.73 3.32
N LYS A 135 -28.26 43.51 4.64
CA LYS A 135 -29.31 44.12 5.46
C LYS A 135 -28.90 45.47 6.09
N SER A 136 -27.60 45.79 6.15
CA SER A 136 -27.07 47.00 6.78
C SER A 136 -25.94 47.62 5.94
N PRO A 137 -26.24 48.57 5.03
CA PRO A 137 -25.26 49.13 4.08
C PRO A 137 -24.21 50.07 4.69
N SER A 138 -24.42 50.57 5.91
CA SER A 138 -23.59 51.61 6.53
C SER A 138 -22.32 51.10 7.22
N ASP A 139 -22.22 49.81 7.56
CA ASP A 139 -21.03 49.21 8.20
C ASP A 139 -20.00 48.72 7.17
N ARG A 140 -19.61 49.61 6.25
CA ARG A 140 -18.68 49.26 5.16
C ARG A 140 -17.19 49.30 5.53
N GLN A 141 -16.82 49.70 6.74
CA GLN A 141 -15.40 49.88 7.07
C GLN A 141 -14.76 48.63 7.68
N MET A 142 -13.85 48.07 6.87
CA MET A 142 -12.73 47.17 7.18
C MET A 142 -13.02 45.92 8.01
N ILE A 143 -13.19 44.80 7.30
CA ILE A 143 -12.73 43.49 7.80
C ILE A 143 -11.71 42.98 6.77
N PRO A 144 -10.45 42.71 7.16
CA PRO A 144 -9.41 42.31 6.21
C PRO A 144 -9.70 40.93 5.62
N LEU A 145 -9.26 40.74 4.36
CA LEU A 145 -9.32 39.52 3.52
C LEU A 145 -8.65 38.25 4.11
N LEU A 146 -8.43 38.19 5.43
CA LEU A 146 -7.72 37.14 6.16
C LEU A 146 -8.30 35.71 6.06
N PRO A 147 -9.61 35.45 5.89
CA PRO A 147 -10.11 34.07 5.87
C PRO A 147 -9.64 33.26 4.65
N LEU A 148 -9.44 33.93 3.50
CA LEU A 148 -9.19 33.27 2.23
C LEU A 148 -7.73 32.84 2.05
N THR A 149 -6.78 33.57 2.65
CA THR A 149 -5.35 33.21 2.65
C THR A 149 -5.08 31.97 3.52
N SER A 150 -5.87 31.76 4.57
CA SER A 150 -5.81 30.57 5.43
C SER A 150 -6.19 29.30 4.65
N ILE A 151 -7.31 29.32 3.92
CA ILE A 151 -7.78 28.18 3.10
C ILE A 151 -6.76 27.79 2.02
N TYR A 152 -6.13 28.79 1.38
CA TYR A 152 -5.10 28.58 0.37
C TYR A 152 -3.85 27.94 0.92
N SER A 153 -3.35 28.42 2.06
CA SER A 153 -2.17 27.86 2.72
C SER A 153 -2.40 26.42 3.20
N LEU A 154 -3.60 26.13 3.74
CA LEU A 154 -4.01 24.79 4.16
C LEU A 154 -4.14 23.83 2.98
N CYS A 155 -4.73 24.26 1.86
CA CYS A 155 -4.89 23.43 0.67
C CYS A 155 -3.54 23.12 0.00
N ARG A 156 -2.61 24.10 -0.05
CA ARG A 156 -1.29 23.94 -0.68
C ARG A 156 -0.35 23.07 0.16
N ASN A 157 -0.33 23.24 1.48
CA ASN A 157 0.53 22.46 2.39
C ASN A 157 0.06 21.01 2.54
N CYS A 158 -1.25 20.75 2.49
CA CYS A 158 -1.78 19.38 2.59
C CYS A 158 -1.55 18.55 1.30
N LEU A 159 -1.45 19.22 0.14
CA LEU A 159 -1.31 18.58 -1.18
C LEU A 159 0.14 18.32 -1.60
N LEU A 160 1.10 19.18 -1.26
CA LEU A 160 2.48 18.98 -1.70
C LEU A 160 3.24 18.01 -0.77
N ASP A 161 3.14 18.20 0.54
CA ASP A 161 3.97 17.46 1.50
C ASP A 161 3.49 16.01 1.73
N HIS A 162 2.17 15.78 1.74
CA HIS A 162 1.61 14.44 2.01
C HIS A 162 1.71 13.51 0.78
N TRP A 163 1.65 14.08 -0.43
CA TRP A 163 1.54 13.31 -1.67
C TRP A 163 2.90 12.95 -2.28
N THR A 164 3.88 13.84 -2.21
CA THR A 164 5.20 13.60 -2.82
C THR A 164 6.13 12.78 -1.92
N HIS A 165 6.13 13.01 -0.61
CA HIS A 165 7.01 12.30 0.32
C HIS A 165 6.42 11.00 0.86
N HIS A 166 5.12 10.94 1.17
CA HIS A 166 4.54 9.79 1.87
C HIS A 166 4.10 8.64 0.95
N TRP A 167 3.72 8.94 -0.30
CA TRP A 167 3.23 7.95 -1.25
C TRP A 167 4.32 7.32 -2.14
N SER A 168 5.41 8.04 -2.45
CA SER A 168 6.50 7.53 -3.30
C SER A 168 7.55 6.71 -2.53
N HIS A 169 7.79 7.03 -1.25
CA HIS A 169 8.83 6.36 -0.45
C HIS A 169 8.65 4.85 -0.25
N PRO A 170 7.43 4.32 0.01
CA PRO A 170 7.26 2.88 0.22
C PRO A 170 7.44 2.04 -1.06
N LEU A 171 7.13 2.60 -2.23
CA LEU A 171 7.35 1.96 -3.53
C LEU A 171 8.84 1.96 -3.93
N ASN A 172 9.58 3.00 -3.59
CA ASN A 172 11.02 3.12 -3.89
C ASN A 172 11.91 2.19 -3.06
N GLN A 173 11.38 1.52 -2.03
CA GLN A 173 12.09 0.47 -1.27
C GLN A 173 11.96 -0.93 -1.89
N LEU A 174 11.35 -1.05 -3.08
CA LEU A 174 11.12 -2.32 -3.80
C LEU A 174 12.27 -2.77 -4.73
N GLU A 175 13.45 -2.13 -4.63
CA GLU A 175 14.70 -2.54 -5.31
C GLU A 175 15.20 -3.95 -4.89
N PRO A 176 15.88 -4.66 -5.79
CA PRO A 176 15.29 -5.53 -6.80
C PRO A 176 14.78 -6.84 -6.17
N VAL A 177 13.51 -7.15 -6.42
CA VAL A 177 12.78 -8.38 -6.07
C VAL A 177 13.45 -9.68 -6.57
N PHE A 178 14.48 -9.59 -7.43
CA PHE A 178 15.18 -10.74 -8.03
C PHE A 178 16.67 -10.89 -7.68
N ALA A 179 17.24 -10.04 -6.82
CA ALA A 179 18.57 -10.35 -6.28
C ALA A 179 18.45 -11.48 -5.25
N CYS A 180 18.58 -12.71 -5.70
CA CYS A 180 19.00 -13.83 -4.86
C CYS A 180 20.46 -13.56 -4.48
N ARG A 181 20.70 -12.71 -3.46
CA ARG A 181 22.02 -12.66 -2.84
C ARG A 181 22.21 -14.02 -2.17
N LYS A 182 22.97 -14.89 -2.84
CA LYS A 182 23.71 -15.98 -2.21
C LYS A 182 24.30 -15.46 -0.90
N LYS A 183 23.67 -15.81 0.22
CA LYS A 183 24.29 -15.90 1.53
C LYS A 183 23.93 -17.29 2.03
N SER A 184 24.71 -18.30 1.64
CA SER A 184 25.77 -18.82 2.51
C SER A 184 25.22 -19.26 3.88
N ALA A 185 24.34 -20.26 3.90
CA ALA A 185 23.95 -20.95 5.15
C ALA A 185 23.35 -22.36 4.95
N CYS A 186 23.44 -22.97 3.76
CA CYS A 186 22.93 -24.34 3.53
C CYS A 186 24.02 -25.34 3.09
N SER A 187 25.29 -25.09 3.46
CA SER A 187 26.41 -26.01 3.21
C SER A 187 27.40 -26.03 4.38
N GLN A 188 26.87 -26.02 5.61
CA GLN A 188 27.62 -26.36 6.81
C GLN A 188 26.74 -27.21 7.73
N ARG A 189 26.43 -28.43 7.28
CA ARG A 189 26.22 -29.57 8.18
C ARG A 189 26.37 -30.87 7.37
N VAL A 190 27.59 -31.40 7.45
CA VAL A 190 28.10 -32.74 7.08
C VAL A 190 28.10 -33.05 5.58
#